data_AF-A0A2G9PC23-F1
#
_entry.id   AF-A0A2G9PC23-F1
#
_cell.length_a   1.000
_cell.length_b   1.000
_cell.length_c   1.000
_cell.angle_alpha   90.00
_cell.angle_beta   90.00
_cell.angle_gamma   90.00
#
_symmetry.space_group_name_H-M   'P 1'
#
loop_
_entity.id
_entity.type
_entity.pdbx_description
1 polymer ?
#
loop_
_entity_poly.entity_id
_entity_poly.type
_entity_poly.pdbx_seq_one_letter_code
_entity_poly.pdbx_strand_id
1 'polypeptide(L)'
;MLTYIIASKTVDFVSQGLEEYRGLTIISDKSSEIRRILIQDLNKGITVYLGEKGHLSENRKIEILFTLITRLEIVKIKDTILSVDQSALIIEQNILEFHGGFIKKRKKYI
;
A
#
# COMPACT_ATOMS: atom_id res chain seq x y z
N MET A 1 -34.62 10.04 3.44
CA MET A 1 -33.56 9.62 2.49
C MET A 1 -32.17 9.75 3.10
N LEU A 2 -31.77 10.91 3.65
CA LEU A 2 -30.46 11.10 4.28
C LEU A 2 -30.18 10.09 5.42
N THR A 3 -31.14 9.88 6.32
CA THR A 3 -31.06 8.89 7.41
C THR A 3 -30.85 7.47 6.93
N TYR A 4 -31.49 7.08 5.82
CA TYR A 4 -31.32 5.77 5.20
C TYR A 4 -29.91 5.58 4.63
N ILE A 5 -29.38 6.61 3.95
CA ILE A 5 -28.02 6.60 3.41
C ILE A 5 -26.98 6.51 4.54
N ILE A 6 -27.17 7.25 5.63
CA ILE A 6 -26.28 7.22 6.80
C ILE A 6 -26.35 5.85 7.49
N ALA A 7 -27.54 5.30 7.72
CA ALA A 7 -27.71 4.00 8.34
C ALA A 7 -27.09 2.88 7.50
N SER A 8 -27.32 2.87 6.18
CA SER A 8 -26.73 1.91 5.25
C SER A 8 -25.20 1.98 5.29
N LYS A 9 -24.61 3.18 5.18
CA LYS A 9 -23.14 3.34 5.25
C LYS A 9 -22.57 2.95 6.62
N THR A 10 -23.32 3.14 7.70
CA THR A 10 -22.90 2.72 9.05
C THR A 10 -22.89 1.20 9.17
N VAL A 11 -23.88 0.52 8.58
CA VAL A 11 -23.90 -0.96 8.52
C VAL A 11 -22.72 -1.47 7.69
N ASP A 12 -22.48 -0.90 6.52
CA ASP A 12 -21.32 -1.25 5.68
C ASP A 12 -20.00 -1.06 6.44
N PHE A 13 -19.88 0.05 7.17
CA PHE A 13 -18.73 0.38 8.01
C PHE A 13 -18.51 -0.60 9.16
N VAL A 14 -19.59 -1.04 9.83
CA VAL A 14 -19.50 -2.02 10.93
C VAL A 14 -19.17 -3.40 10.37
N SER A 15 -19.74 -3.76 9.21
CA SER A 15 -19.56 -5.08 8.59
C SER A 15 -18.20 -5.26 7.92
N GLN A 16 -17.70 -4.24 7.21
CA GLN A 16 -16.43 -4.31 6.45
C GLN A 16 -15.24 -3.72 7.24
N GLY A 17 -15.53 -2.92 8.29
CA GLY A 17 -14.54 -2.15 9.03
C GLY A 17 -14.20 -0.82 8.34
N LEU A 18 -13.87 0.20 9.13
CA LEU A 18 -13.48 1.56 8.67
C LEU A 18 -12.27 1.59 7.71
N GLU A 19 -11.47 0.53 7.68
CA GLU A 19 -10.19 0.52 6.97
C GLU A 19 -10.34 -0.15 5.60
N GLU A 20 -10.68 0.64 4.59
CA GLU A 20 -10.46 0.25 3.19
C GLU A 20 -8.95 0.15 2.96
N TYR A 21 -8.44 -1.08 2.97
CA TYR A 21 -7.05 -1.38 2.63
C TYR A 21 -6.86 -1.33 1.11
N ARG A 22 -5.76 -0.71 0.69
CA ARG A 22 -5.31 -0.69 -0.70
C ARG A 22 -3.94 -1.33 -0.81
N GLY A 23 -3.76 -2.14 -1.84
CA GLY A 23 -2.46 -2.65 -2.24
C GLY A 23 -1.72 -1.57 -2.98
N LEU A 24 -0.50 -1.27 -2.54
CA LEU A 24 0.39 -0.35 -3.22
C LEU A 24 1.61 -1.12 -3.72
N THR A 25 1.76 -1.18 -5.03
CA THR A 25 2.96 -1.70 -5.70
C THR A 25 3.81 -0.52 -6.17
N ILE A 26 5.10 -0.54 -5.86
CA ILE A 26 6.04 0.53 -6.19
C ILE A 26 7.19 -0.10 -6.97
N ILE A 27 7.44 0.43 -8.16
CA ILE A 27 8.51 0.01 -9.06
C ILE A 27 9.37 1.24 -9.34
N SER A 28 10.64 1.18 -8.94
CA SER A 28 11.58 2.31 -9.05
C SER A 28 13.01 1.77 -9.06
N ASP A 29 13.92 2.47 -9.74
CA ASP A 29 15.35 2.17 -9.69
C ASP A 29 15.98 2.55 -8.33
N LYS A 30 15.26 3.32 -7.50
CA LYS A 30 15.62 3.67 -6.11
C LYS A 30 14.81 2.89 -5.07
N SER A 31 14.37 1.67 -5.42
CA SER A 31 13.59 0.77 -4.55
C SER A 31 14.15 0.62 -3.14
N SER A 32 15.47 0.47 -3.00
CA SER A 32 16.10 0.20 -1.72
C SER A 32 16.04 1.41 -0.76
N GLU A 33 16.14 2.63 -1.31
CA GLU A 33 16.01 3.87 -0.53
C GLU A 33 14.56 4.12 -0.10
N ILE A 34 13.62 3.96 -1.05
CA ILE A 34 12.18 4.05 -0.78
C ILE A 34 11.80 3.04 0.31
N ARG A 35 12.26 1.79 0.20
CA ARG A 35 12.02 0.73 1.19
C ARG A 35 12.49 1.15 2.57
N ARG A 36 13.69 1.72 2.69
CA ARG A 36 14.24 2.17 3.98
C ARG A 36 13.34 3.23 4.63
N ILE A 37 12.96 4.25 3.87
CA ILE A 37 12.14 5.37 4.34
C ILE A 37 10.75 4.87 4.77
N LEU A 38 10.10 4.04 3.95
CA LEU A 38 8.78 3.50 4.27
C LEU A 38 8.79 2.59 5.51
N ILE A 39 9.88 1.84 5.76
CA ILE A 39 10.03 1.04 6.98
C ILE A 39 10.34 1.91 8.20
N GLN A 40 11.27 2.85 8.10
CA GLN A 40 11.76 3.62 9.24
C GLN A 40 10.81 4.76 9.64
N ASP A 41 10.33 5.53 8.67
CA ASP A 41 9.59 6.77 8.93
C ASP A 41 8.09 6.53 9.03
N LEU A 42 7.58 5.51 8.31
CA LEU A 42 6.15 5.20 8.24
C LEU A 42 5.78 3.87 8.91
N ASN A 43 6.77 3.13 9.43
CA ASN A 43 6.60 1.85 10.11
C ASN A 43 5.71 0.88 9.31
N LYS A 44 5.96 0.78 7.99
CA LYS A 44 5.20 -0.06 7.06
C LYS A 44 5.87 -1.39 6.82
N GLY A 45 5.07 -2.46 6.87
CA GLY A 45 5.46 -3.76 6.39
C GLY A 45 5.55 -3.73 4.86
N ILE A 46 6.73 -4.08 4.33
CA ILE A 46 6.99 -4.10 2.89
C ILE A 46 7.44 -5.50 2.51
N THR A 47 6.79 -6.04 1.49
CA THR A 47 7.21 -7.26 0.80
C THR A 47 7.99 -6.84 -0.45
N VAL A 48 9.08 -7.54 -0.74
CA VAL A 48 9.90 -7.27 -1.92
C VAL A 48 9.74 -8.45 -2.88
N TYR A 49 9.32 -8.16 -4.13
CA TYR A 49 9.40 -9.11 -5.23
C TYR A 49 10.65 -8.83 -6.06
N LEU A 50 11.33 -9.90 -6.48
CA LEU A 50 12.44 -9.81 -7.41
C LEU A 50 11.89 -10.09 -8.81
N GLY A 51 11.94 -9.09 -9.68
CA GLY A 51 11.56 -9.19 -11.08
C GLY A 51 12.74 -8.92 -12.00
N GLU A 52 12.51 -9.08 -13.30
CA GLU A 52 13.46 -8.67 -14.34
C GLU A 52 12.74 -7.72 -15.31
N LYS A 53 13.41 -6.65 -15.75
CA LYS A 53 12.84 -5.74 -16.76
C LYS A 53 12.79 -6.45 -18.11
N GLY A 54 11.61 -6.54 -18.71
CA GLY A 54 11.40 -7.18 -20.02
C GLY A 54 11.72 -6.31 -21.24
N HIS A 55 12.32 -5.11 -21.05
CA HIS A 55 12.59 -4.18 -22.14
C HIS A 55 14.09 -3.84 -22.21
N LEU A 56 14.66 -4.04 -23.40
CA LEU A 56 16.04 -3.77 -23.85
C LEU A 56 17.13 -4.62 -23.19
N SER A 57 17.54 -5.68 -23.91
CA SER A 57 18.90 -6.28 -24.02
C SER A 57 19.72 -6.62 -22.77
N GLU A 58 19.28 -6.27 -21.57
CA GLU A 58 19.94 -6.52 -20.30
C GLU A 58 18.91 -7.07 -19.32
N ASN A 59 19.14 -8.29 -18.84
CA ASN A 59 18.37 -8.89 -17.75
C ASN A 59 18.72 -8.19 -16.43
N ARG A 60 18.29 -6.94 -16.29
CA ARG A 60 18.48 -6.17 -15.07
C ARG A 60 17.42 -6.58 -14.07
N LYS A 61 17.88 -7.19 -12.97
CA LYS A 61 17.04 -7.48 -11.82
C LYS A 61 16.50 -6.17 -11.24
N ILE A 62 15.22 -6.18 -10.89
CA ILE A 62 14.53 -5.09 -10.23
C ILE A 62 13.87 -5.57 -8.95
N GLU A 63 13.83 -4.69 -7.96
CA GLU A 63 13.04 -4.90 -6.76
C GLU A 63 11.70 -4.18 -6.94
N ILE A 64 10.62 -4.92 -6.77
CA ILE A 64 9.26 -4.39 -6.78
C ILE A 64 8.78 -4.42 -5.32
N LEU A 65 8.43 -3.27 -4.78
CA LEU A 65 7.94 -3.17 -3.41
C LEU A 65 6.43 -3.32 -3.40
N PHE A 66 5.90 -4.08 -2.45
CA PHE A 66 4.48 -4.22 -2.22
C PHE A 66 4.16 -3.96 -0.75
N THR A 67 3.13 -3.17 -0.49
CA THR A 67 2.65 -2.90 0.85
C THR A 67 1.15 -2.71 0.87
N LEU A 68 0.52 -3.01 2.01
CA LEU A 68 -0.89 -2.77 2.26
C LEU A 68 -1.01 -1.52 3.12
N ILE A 69 -1.80 -0.58 2.65
CA ILE A 69 -1.94 0.74 3.27
C ILE A 69 -3.41 1.11 3.37
N THR A 70 -3.74 2.01 4.29
CA THR A 70 -5.10 2.53 4.41
C THR A 70 -5.33 3.70 3.47
N ARG A 71 -6.61 4.01 3.19
CA ARG A 71 -6.98 5.16 2.36
C ARG A 71 -6.36 6.50 2.82
N LEU A 72 -6.16 6.66 4.13
CA LEU A 72 -5.62 7.90 4.72
C LEU A 72 -4.11 8.04 4.53
N GLU A 73 -3.40 6.92 4.31
CA GLU A 73 -1.93 6.90 4.25
C GLU A 73 -1.39 7.07 2.84
N ILE A 74 -2.23 6.84 1.82
CA ILE A 74 -1.86 6.89 0.39
C ILE A 74 -1.19 8.20 0.02
N VAL A 75 -1.79 9.33 0.42
CA VAL A 75 -1.30 10.66 0.02
C VAL A 75 0.13 10.85 0.55
N LYS A 76 0.32 10.65 1.86
CA LYS A 76 1.63 10.78 2.50
C LYS A 76 2.67 9.84 1.87
N ILE A 77 2.30 8.58 1.63
CA ILE A 77 3.21 7.59 1.05
C ILE A 77 3.61 7.96 -0.38
N LYS A 78 2.65 8.35 -1.22
CA LYS A 78 2.91 8.78 -2.60
C LYS A 78 3.83 10.00 -2.63
N ASP A 79 3.57 11.01 -1.79
CA ASP A 79 4.41 12.22 -1.72
C ASP A 79 5.84 11.88 -1.31
N THR A 80 6.01 11.00 -0.31
CA THR A 80 7.33 10.50 0.11
C THR A 80 8.04 9.76 -1.03
N ILE A 81 7.36 8.86 -1.74
CA ILE A 81 7.96 8.13 -2.87
C ILE A 81 8.39 9.10 -3.98
N LEU A 82 7.50 10.02 -4.38
CA LEU A 82 7.76 10.99 -5.45
C LEU A 82 8.83 12.01 -5.08
N SER A 83 9.03 12.28 -3.78
CA SER A 83 10.15 13.11 -3.31
C SER A 83 11.52 12.44 -3.48
N VAL A 84 11.57 11.11 -3.46
CA VAL A 84 12.80 10.32 -3.64
C VAL A 84 13.05 10.04 -5.14
N ASP A 85 11.98 9.66 -5.84
CA ASP A 85 12.01 9.34 -7.26
C ASP A 85 10.72 9.78 -7.96
N GLN A 86 10.79 10.85 -8.74
CA GLN A 86 9.68 11.34 -9.56
C GLN A 86 9.34 10.40 -10.73
N SER A 87 10.26 9.50 -11.11
CA SER A 87 10.04 8.52 -12.19
C SER A 87 9.49 7.18 -11.69
N ALA A 88 9.21 7.06 -10.39
CA ALA A 88 8.67 5.84 -9.80
C ALA A 88 7.27 5.50 -10.35
N LEU A 89 7.08 4.25 -10.74
CA LEU A 89 5.77 3.72 -11.11
C LEU A 89 5.05 3.22 -9.85
N ILE A 90 3.90 3.82 -9.55
CA ILE A 90 3.08 3.49 -8.38
C ILE A 90 1.75 2.95 -8.86
N ILE A 91 1.45 1.69 -8.52
CA ILE A 91 0.21 1.01 -8.88
C ILE A 91 -0.62 0.80 -7.61
N GLU A 92 -1.87 1.21 -7.67
CA GLU A 92 -2.80 1.15 -6.55
C GLU A 92 -3.94 0.19 -6.86
N GLN A 93 -4.15 -0.79 -5.99
CA GLN A 93 -5.10 -1.88 -6.16
C GLN A 93 -6.10 -1.88 -5.01
N ASN A 94 -7.37 -2.12 -5.32
CA ASN A 94 -8.38 -2.32 -4.29
C ASN A 94 -8.29 -3.76 -3.76
N ILE A 95 -8.16 -3.93 -2.46
CA ILE A 95 -8.04 -5.24 -1.82
C ILE A 95 -9.35 -5.50 -1.07
N LEU A 96 -10.15 -6.43 -1.59
CA LEU A 96 -11.44 -6.78 -0.99
C LEU A 96 -11.28 -7.61 0.28
N GLU A 97 -10.33 -8.54 0.26
CA GLU A 97 -10.09 -9.45 1.38
C GLU A 97 -8.62 -9.86 1.40
N PHE A 98 -8.05 -9.98 2.59
CA PHE A 98 -6.71 -10.50 2.80
C PHE A 98 -6.67 -11.19 4.17
N HIS A 99 -5.80 -12.19 4.30
CA HIS A 99 -5.62 -12.94 5.54
C HIS A 99 -4.15 -12.92 5.96
N GLY A 100 -3.87 -12.54 7.21
CA GLY A 100 -2.51 -12.47 7.75
C GLY A 100 -1.71 -11.22 7.31
N GLY A 101 -0.38 -11.29 7.42
CA GLY A 101 0.55 -10.21 7.03
C GLY A 101 1.05 -9.32 8.17
N PHE A 102 2.06 -8.49 7.86
CA PHE A 102 2.67 -7.48 8.76
C PHE A 102 1.83 -6.19 8.85
N ILE A 103 0.51 -6.32 8.81
CA ILE A 103 -0.39 -5.19 9.06
C ILE A 103 -0.62 -5.13 10.56
N LYS A 104 -0.60 -3.91 11.10
CA LYS A 104 -0.85 -3.60 12.52
C LYS A 104 -2.18 -4.26 12.91
N LYS A 105 -2.14 -5.45 13.51
CA LYS A 105 -3.34 -6.14 14.01
C LYS A 105 -4.08 -5.16 14.93
N ARG A 106 -5.40 -4.98 14.70
CA ARG A 106 -6.25 -4.39 15.73
C ARG A 106 -5.94 -5.11 17.05
N LYS A 107 -5.66 -4.33 18.11
CA LYS A 107 -5.89 -4.84 19.46
C LYS A 107 -7.36 -5.26 19.48
N LYS A 108 -7.62 -6.57 19.56
CA LYS A 108 -8.92 -7.11 19.92
C LYS A 108 -9.22 -6.55 21.32
N TYR A 109 -9.99 -5.48 21.40
CA TYR A 109 -10.74 -5.20 22.60
C TYR A 109 -11.95 -6.14 22.54
N ILE A 110 -11.77 -7.24 23.27
CA ILE A 110 -12.76 -8.11 23.93
C ILE A 110 -14.15 -8.06 23.31
#